data_AF-A0ABD2CKY8-F1
#
_entry.id   AF-A0ABD2CKY8-F1
#
_cell.length_a   1.000
_cell.length_b   1.000
_cell.length_c   1.000
_cell.angle_alpha   90.00
_cell.angle_beta   90.00
_cell.angle_gamma   90.00
#
_symmetry.space_group_name_H-M   'P 1'
#
loop_
_entity.id
_entity.type
_entity.pdbx_description
1 polymer ?
#
loop_
_entity_poly.entity_id
_entity_poly.type
_entity_poly.pdbx_seq_one_letter_code
_entity_poly.pdbx_strand_id
1 'polypeptide(L)'
;MNMDQIRNVVKSARKTCASQVGASKELLDNASQKGEFPPDPKLQCYFKCVLILSKAMKNDQLRPEVMKTQAELMLTNDLSERIKVTIDKCFPSITSSDSCEAAWQFAKCYYETDSSIVTSAKSEHGFNKYLQAQSPDVMEKCLKESKLEAEKDKLLTDETSVDPEKLACFMACTLKENGSLVNGEIKFDVLSELIKKLLPNKEDRTSERLEIIQNCLPEGTGSNDCEKIGNIIKCVQIKLKEKGF
;
A
#
# COMPACT_ATOMS: atom_id res chain seq x y z
N MET A 1 11.96 -0.66 16.36
CA MET A 1 10.94 0.39 16.06
C MET A 1 9.65 -0.33 15.71
N ASN A 2 8.50 0.21 16.08
CA ASN A 2 7.24 -0.32 15.56
C ASN A 2 6.94 0.26 14.15
N MET A 3 6.01 -0.34 13.42
CA MET A 3 5.71 0.07 12.04
C MET A 3 5.24 1.53 11.94
N ASP A 4 4.53 2.05 12.95
CA ASP A 4 4.08 3.44 12.98
C ASP A 4 5.24 4.44 13.06
N GLN A 5 6.27 4.13 13.83
CA GLN A 5 7.49 4.94 13.87
C GLN A 5 8.18 4.95 12.51
N ILE A 6 8.27 3.80 11.83
CA ILE A 6 8.86 3.69 10.49
C ILE A 6 8.03 4.53 9.49
N ARG A 7 6.70 4.42 9.50
CA ARG A 7 5.79 5.22 8.65
C ARG A 7 5.96 6.72 8.87
N ASN A 8 6.09 7.16 10.12
CA ASN A 8 6.30 8.58 10.44
C ASN A 8 7.66 9.10 9.94
N VAL A 9 8.71 8.29 10.05
CA VAL A 9 10.03 8.61 9.49
C VAL A 9 9.95 8.74 7.97
N VAL A 10 9.28 7.82 7.28
CA VAL A 10 9.08 7.88 5.81
C VAL A 10 8.30 9.13 5.40
N LYS A 11 7.20 9.46 6.08
CA LYS A 11 6.42 10.68 5.82
C LYS A 11 7.25 11.95 6.01
N SER A 12 8.04 12.01 7.09
CA SER A 12 8.92 13.13 7.38
C SER A 12 10.02 13.28 6.33
N ALA A 13 10.65 12.18 5.91
CA ALA A 13 11.67 12.16 4.87
C ALA A 13 11.11 12.67 3.53
N ARG A 14 9.91 12.19 3.13
CA ARG A 14 9.25 12.65 1.90
C ARG A 14 9.02 14.16 1.90
N LYS A 15 8.48 14.72 2.98
CA LYS A 15 8.24 16.17 3.10
C LYS A 15 9.56 16.96 3.04
N THR A 16 10.56 16.52 3.79
CA THR A 16 11.87 17.18 3.88
C THR A 16 12.56 17.20 2.53
N CYS A 17 12.71 16.05 1.88
CA CYS A 17 13.39 15.94 0.60
C CYS A 17 12.64 16.64 -0.53
N ALA A 18 11.31 16.53 -0.60
CA ALA A 18 10.51 17.24 -1.59
C ALA A 18 10.74 18.76 -1.52
N SER A 19 10.76 19.32 -0.30
CA SER A 19 11.03 20.73 -0.08
C SER A 19 12.46 21.13 -0.45
N GLN A 20 13.45 20.30 -0.12
CA GLN A 20 14.86 20.60 -0.38
C GLN A 20 15.19 20.65 -1.87
N VAL A 21 14.62 19.75 -2.66
CA VAL A 21 14.89 19.66 -4.11
C VAL A 21 13.84 20.38 -4.98
N GLY A 22 12.79 20.92 -4.35
CA GLY A 22 11.68 21.58 -5.06
C GLY A 22 10.88 20.65 -5.98
N ALA A 23 10.80 19.36 -5.64
CA ALA A 23 10.02 18.37 -6.38
C ALA A 23 8.52 18.56 -6.09
N SER A 24 7.69 18.56 -7.14
CA SER A 24 6.25 18.71 -6.97
C SER A 24 5.65 17.44 -6.34
N LYS A 25 4.53 17.61 -5.61
CA LYS A 25 3.77 16.48 -5.05
C LYS A 25 3.37 15.49 -6.14
N GLU A 26 2.93 16.02 -7.29
CA GLU A 26 2.51 15.25 -8.46
C GLU A 26 3.65 14.39 -9.02
N LEU A 27 4.85 14.96 -9.21
CA LEU A 27 6.02 14.22 -9.71
C LEU A 27 6.37 13.03 -8.81
N LEU A 28 6.35 13.26 -7.48
CA LEU A 28 6.62 12.20 -6.51
C LEU A 28 5.49 11.18 -6.41
N ASP A 29 4.24 11.61 -6.60
CA ASP A 29 3.09 10.72 -6.62
C ASP A 29 3.10 9.83 -7.86
N ASN A 30 3.37 10.36 -9.05
CA ASN A 30 3.49 9.57 -10.27
C ASN A 30 4.62 8.52 -10.16
N ALA A 31 5.79 8.90 -9.64
CA ALA A 31 6.87 7.94 -9.42
C ALA A 31 6.50 6.84 -8.41
N SER A 32 5.89 7.21 -7.28
CA SER A 32 5.55 6.25 -6.22
C SER A 32 4.25 5.47 -6.45
N GLN A 33 3.39 5.87 -7.39
CA GLN A 33 2.05 5.25 -7.57
C GLN A 33 1.81 4.70 -8.97
N LYS A 34 2.48 5.24 -9.98
CA LYS A 34 2.30 4.85 -11.38
C LYS A 34 3.54 4.18 -11.96
N GLY A 35 4.66 4.19 -11.24
CA GLY A 35 5.94 3.74 -11.76
C GLY A 35 6.49 4.68 -12.84
N GLU A 36 6.05 5.94 -12.84
CA GLU A 36 6.55 6.94 -13.78
C GLU A 36 7.82 7.58 -13.23
N PHE A 37 8.97 7.09 -13.71
CA PHE A 37 10.28 7.64 -13.39
C PHE A 37 10.81 8.41 -14.61
N PRO A 38 10.40 9.68 -14.84
CA PRO A 38 11.08 10.52 -15.81
C PRO A 38 12.50 10.84 -15.32
N PRO A 39 13.47 11.09 -16.22
CA PRO A 39 14.82 11.54 -15.86
C PRO A 39 14.81 13.03 -15.48
N ASP A 40 13.95 13.41 -14.52
CA ASP A 40 13.82 14.76 -13.99
C ASP A 40 14.87 14.98 -12.87
N PRO A 41 15.71 16.03 -12.95
CA PRO A 41 16.77 16.27 -11.95
C PRO A 41 16.26 16.41 -10.52
N LYS A 42 15.05 16.94 -10.31
CA LYS A 42 14.44 17.08 -8.98
C LYS A 42 14.00 15.71 -8.47
N LEU A 43 13.40 14.88 -9.31
CA LEU A 43 13.07 13.50 -8.93
C LEU A 43 14.33 12.70 -8.61
N GLN A 44 15.39 12.89 -9.39
CA GLN A 44 16.67 12.23 -9.16
C GLN A 44 17.27 12.59 -7.81
N CYS A 45 17.43 13.89 -7.55
CA CYS A 45 17.99 14.34 -6.28
C CYS A 45 17.04 14.12 -5.09
N TYR A 46 15.73 13.99 -5.31
CA TYR A 46 14.80 13.55 -4.27
C TYR A 46 15.17 12.15 -3.74
N PHE A 47 15.40 11.18 -4.63
CA PHE A 47 15.79 9.83 -4.20
C PHE A 47 17.15 9.82 -3.50
N LYS A 48 18.12 10.62 -3.99
CA LYS A 48 19.40 10.82 -3.29
C LYS A 48 19.17 11.32 -1.86
N CYS A 49 18.36 12.35 -1.67
CA CYS A 49 18.04 12.88 -0.35
C CYS A 49 17.43 11.81 0.57
N VAL A 50 16.45 11.04 0.08
CA VAL A 50 15.81 9.97 0.87
C VAL A 50 16.83 8.92 1.30
N LEU A 51 17.72 8.51 0.39
CA LEU A 51 18.77 7.53 0.67
C LEU A 51 19.82 8.05 1.67
N ILE A 52 20.13 9.34 1.65
CA ILE A 52 21.01 9.95 2.65
C ILE A 52 20.33 9.94 4.02
N LEU A 53 19.06 10.35 4.11
CA LEU A 53 18.31 10.38 5.36
C LEU A 53 18.15 8.99 5.98
N SER A 54 17.94 7.95 5.16
CA SER A 54 17.87 6.55 5.61
C SER A 54 19.22 5.90 5.87
N LYS A 55 20.33 6.67 5.74
CA LYS A 55 21.70 6.15 5.83
C LYS A 55 21.99 5.06 4.78
N ALA A 56 21.18 4.93 3.75
CA ALA A 56 21.41 4.05 2.61
C ALA A 56 22.48 4.61 1.66
N MET A 57 22.77 5.91 1.72
CA MET A 57 23.83 6.57 0.97
C MET A 57 24.70 7.43 1.91
N LYS A 58 26.01 7.47 1.66
CA LYS A 58 26.96 8.39 2.31
C LYS A 58 28.08 8.71 1.34
N ASN A 59 28.57 9.96 1.35
CA ASN A 59 29.62 10.41 0.43
C ASN A 59 29.29 10.08 -1.03
N ASP A 60 28.02 10.29 -1.42
CA ASP A 60 27.53 10.03 -2.77
C ASP A 60 27.61 8.56 -3.23
N GLN A 61 27.83 7.63 -2.28
CA GLN A 61 27.89 6.20 -2.52
C GLN A 61 26.76 5.47 -1.78
N LEU A 62 26.03 4.63 -2.52
CA LEU A 62 25.06 3.68 -1.97
C LEU A 62 25.78 2.63 -1.12
N ARG A 63 25.12 2.20 -0.05
CA ARG A 63 25.64 1.25 0.93
C ARG A 63 24.72 0.03 1.03
N PRO A 64 24.76 -0.90 0.06
CA PRO A 64 23.82 -2.01 -0.02
C PRO A 64 23.84 -2.87 1.25
N GLU A 65 25.02 -3.15 1.80
CA GLU A 65 25.14 -3.94 3.03
C GLU A 65 24.48 -3.26 4.24
N VAL A 66 24.61 -1.93 4.34
CA VAL A 66 23.95 -1.15 5.40
C VAL A 66 22.42 -1.17 5.24
N MET A 67 21.91 -1.20 4.00
CA MET A 67 20.48 -1.33 3.74
C MET A 67 19.96 -2.71 4.15
N LYS A 68 20.67 -3.79 3.78
CA LYS A 68 20.33 -5.17 4.14
C LYS A 68 20.30 -5.37 5.65
N THR A 69 21.35 -4.93 6.35
CA THR A 69 21.41 -5.02 7.82
C THR A 69 20.29 -4.22 8.49
N GLN A 70 19.94 -3.03 7.98
CA GLN A 70 18.81 -2.27 8.51
C GLN A 70 17.47 -2.99 8.31
N ALA A 71 17.26 -3.61 7.15
CA ALA A 71 16.06 -4.38 6.87
C ALA A 71 15.90 -5.56 7.85
N GLU A 72 16.97 -6.30 8.11
CA GLU A 72 16.99 -7.41 9.08
C GLU A 72 16.67 -6.97 10.51
N LEU A 73 17.19 -5.82 10.93
CA LEU A 73 17.02 -5.34 12.31
C LEU A 73 15.65 -4.71 12.56
N MET A 74 14.99 -4.20 11.52
CA MET A 74 13.83 -3.32 11.67
C MET A 74 12.52 -3.91 11.15
N LEU A 75 12.58 -4.94 10.30
CA LEU A 75 11.43 -5.44 9.55
C LEU A 75 11.19 -6.93 9.81
N THR A 76 10.03 -7.43 9.37
CA THR A 76 9.73 -8.86 9.43
C THR A 76 10.65 -9.65 8.50
N ASN A 77 10.83 -10.95 8.79
CA ASN A 77 11.71 -11.81 8.00
C ASN A 77 11.33 -11.83 6.51
N ASP A 78 10.03 -11.92 6.20
CA ASP A 78 9.52 -11.92 4.83
C ASP A 78 9.86 -10.60 4.09
N LEU A 79 9.55 -9.45 4.70
CA LEU A 79 9.83 -8.15 4.09
C LEU A 79 11.33 -7.89 3.96
N SER A 80 12.11 -8.26 4.98
CA SER A 80 13.58 -8.17 4.95
C SER A 80 14.18 -8.96 3.80
N GLU A 81 13.72 -10.19 3.57
CA GLU A 81 14.22 -11.04 2.48
C GLU A 81 13.90 -10.45 1.10
N ARG A 82 12.66 -9.99 0.89
CA ARG A 82 12.29 -9.30 -0.37
C ARG A 82 13.14 -8.06 -0.63
N ILE A 83 13.43 -7.28 0.41
CA ILE A 83 14.30 -6.10 0.34
C ILE A 83 15.72 -6.50 -0.08
N LYS A 84 16.30 -7.55 0.51
CA LYS A 84 17.66 -8.02 0.16
C LYS A 84 17.75 -8.47 -1.28
N VAL A 85 16.82 -9.31 -1.73
CA VAL A 85 16.74 -9.77 -3.12
C VAL A 85 16.67 -8.59 -4.09
N THR A 86 15.87 -7.58 -3.74
CA THR A 86 15.75 -6.36 -4.55
C THR A 86 17.05 -5.56 -4.59
N ILE A 87 17.74 -5.41 -3.44
CA ILE A 87 19.04 -4.72 -3.36
C ILE A 87 20.09 -5.44 -4.23
N ASP A 88 20.17 -6.78 -4.12
CA ASP A 88 21.15 -7.59 -4.86
C ASP A 88 20.93 -7.54 -6.37
N LYS A 89 19.68 -7.39 -6.80
CA LYS A 89 19.34 -7.18 -8.21
C LYS A 89 19.65 -5.76 -8.68
N CYS A 90 19.30 -4.75 -7.89
CA CYS A 90 19.27 -3.37 -8.37
C CYS A 90 20.59 -2.62 -8.21
N PHE A 91 21.36 -2.89 -7.16
CA PHE A 91 22.63 -2.21 -6.95
C PHE A 91 23.62 -2.42 -8.12
N PRO A 92 23.79 -3.64 -8.67
CA PRO A 92 24.66 -3.86 -9.83
C PRO A 92 24.15 -3.25 -11.14
N SER A 93 22.87 -2.88 -11.23
CA SER A 93 22.27 -2.31 -12.45
C SER A 93 22.57 -0.81 -12.65
N ILE A 94 23.18 -0.16 -11.65
CA ILE A 94 23.48 1.26 -11.67
C ILE A 94 24.67 1.52 -12.59
N THR A 95 24.50 2.45 -13.51
CA THR A 95 25.51 2.80 -14.53
C THR A 95 26.00 4.23 -14.40
N SER A 96 25.24 5.12 -13.77
CA SER A 96 25.63 6.53 -13.62
C SER A 96 26.60 6.74 -12.46
N SER A 97 27.56 7.63 -12.67
CA SER A 97 28.47 8.15 -11.63
C SER A 97 27.92 9.41 -10.95
N ASP A 98 26.89 10.05 -11.52
CA ASP A 98 26.15 11.12 -10.83
C ASP A 98 25.30 10.50 -9.72
N SER A 99 25.41 11.02 -8.51
CA SER A 99 24.75 10.43 -7.35
C SER A 99 23.25 10.66 -7.30
N CYS A 100 22.72 11.71 -7.93
CA CYS A 100 21.28 11.89 -8.07
C CYS A 100 20.71 10.88 -9.07
N GLU A 101 21.35 10.73 -10.23
CA GLU A 101 20.95 9.76 -11.23
C GLU A 101 21.12 8.31 -10.73
N ALA A 102 22.23 7.98 -10.06
CA ALA A 102 22.45 6.66 -9.47
C ALA A 102 21.37 6.29 -8.45
N ALA A 103 21.00 7.23 -7.58
CA ALA A 103 19.90 7.07 -6.63
C ALA A 103 18.56 6.79 -7.33
N TRP A 104 18.32 7.47 -8.44
CA TRP A 104 17.10 7.31 -9.24
C TRP A 104 17.06 5.99 -10.01
N GLN A 105 18.17 5.59 -10.64
CA GLN A 105 18.31 4.29 -11.31
C GLN A 105 18.03 3.16 -10.31
N PHE A 106 18.61 3.26 -9.11
CA PHE A 106 18.36 2.33 -8.03
C PHE A 106 16.89 2.31 -7.62
N ALA A 107 16.27 3.47 -7.35
CA ALA A 107 14.87 3.56 -6.95
C ALA A 107 13.89 3.05 -8.02
N LYS A 108 14.19 3.33 -9.30
CA LYS A 108 13.42 2.84 -10.44
C LYS A 108 13.48 1.31 -10.52
N CYS A 109 14.67 0.73 -10.49
CA CYS A 109 14.83 -0.73 -10.48
C CYS A 109 14.13 -1.37 -9.27
N TYR A 110 14.19 -0.70 -8.11
CA TYR A 110 13.54 -1.14 -6.90
C TYR A 110 12.02 -1.27 -7.09
N TYR A 111 11.40 -0.23 -7.66
CA TYR A 111 9.98 -0.22 -7.99
C TYR A 111 9.61 -1.28 -9.04
N GLU A 112 10.42 -1.42 -10.09
CA GLU A 112 10.19 -2.41 -11.16
C GLU A 112 10.35 -3.86 -10.67
N THR A 113 11.14 -4.08 -9.62
CA THR A 113 11.38 -5.41 -9.05
C THR A 113 10.30 -5.80 -8.06
N ASP A 114 9.97 -4.90 -7.12
CA ASP A 114 8.90 -5.12 -6.17
C ASP A 114 8.32 -3.76 -5.71
N SER A 115 7.33 -3.29 -6.46
CA SER A 115 6.63 -2.04 -6.16
C SER A 115 5.92 -2.09 -4.81
N SER A 116 5.53 -3.28 -4.33
CA SER A 116 4.86 -3.43 -3.04
C SER A 116 5.73 -2.98 -1.86
N ILE A 117 7.06 -3.07 -1.97
CA ILE A 117 7.96 -2.59 -0.90
C ILE A 117 7.90 -1.07 -0.77
N VAL A 118 7.76 -0.35 -1.89
CA VAL A 118 7.69 1.13 -1.93
C VAL A 118 6.26 1.68 -1.86
N THR A 119 5.24 0.87 -2.18
CA THR A 119 3.82 1.23 -2.11
C THR A 119 3.09 0.71 -0.87
N SER A 120 3.66 -0.23 -0.11
CA SER A 120 3.05 -0.89 1.06
C SER A 120 2.52 0.07 2.14
N ALA A 121 2.98 1.32 2.18
CA ALA A 121 2.43 2.34 3.07
C ALA A 121 1.05 2.89 2.63
N LYS A 122 0.48 2.46 1.49
CA LYS A 122 -0.73 3.05 0.89
C LYS A 122 -1.89 2.08 0.62
N SER A 123 -1.67 0.76 0.57
CA SER A 123 -2.80 -0.19 0.63
C SER A 123 -3.64 0.05 1.89
N GLU A 124 -3.00 0.58 2.93
CA GLU A 124 -3.57 1.04 4.19
C GLU A 124 -4.60 2.18 4.07
N HIS A 125 -4.61 3.03 3.03
CA HIS A 125 -5.39 4.28 3.11
C HIS A 125 -6.88 4.10 2.83
N GLY A 126 -7.25 3.31 1.82
CA GLY A 126 -8.65 3.10 1.45
C GLY A 126 -9.39 2.21 2.44
N PHE A 127 -8.76 1.09 2.78
CA PHE A 127 -9.31 0.13 3.74
C PHE A 127 -9.41 0.72 5.15
N ASN A 128 -8.36 1.39 5.66
CA ASN A 128 -8.41 2.01 6.98
C ASN A 128 -9.44 3.16 7.04
N LYS A 129 -9.58 3.98 5.99
CA LYS A 129 -10.67 4.96 5.91
C LYS A 129 -12.05 4.32 5.97
N TYR A 130 -12.23 3.18 5.29
CA TYR A 130 -13.47 2.41 5.38
C TYR A 130 -13.74 1.90 6.80
N LEU A 131 -12.72 1.36 7.48
CA LEU A 131 -12.83 0.91 8.87
C LEU A 131 -13.13 2.07 9.84
N GLN A 132 -12.47 3.21 9.68
CA GLN A 132 -12.68 4.41 10.51
C GLN A 132 -14.04 5.06 10.30
N ALA A 133 -14.69 4.81 9.16
CA ALA A 133 -16.03 5.31 8.89
C ALA A 133 -17.14 4.46 9.52
N GLN A 134 -16.82 3.28 10.05
CA GLN A 134 -17.80 2.45 10.76
C GLN A 134 -18.13 3.09 12.12
N SER A 135 -19.41 3.01 12.52
CA SER A 135 -19.79 3.39 13.88
C SER A 135 -19.20 2.41 14.90
N PRO A 136 -18.99 2.83 16.16
CA PRO A 136 -18.52 1.93 17.22
C PRO A 136 -19.37 0.65 17.35
N ASP A 137 -20.69 0.79 17.24
CA ASP A 137 -21.64 -0.33 17.36
C ASP A 137 -21.47 -1.34 16.21
N VAL A 138 -21.33 -0.85 14.97
CA VAL A 138 -21.09 -1.72 13.80
C VAL A 138 -19.74 -2.41 13.92
N MET A 139 -18.71 -1.69 14.35
CA MET A 139 -17.38 -2.25 14.56
C MET A 139 -17.40 -3.37 15.61
N GLU A 140 -17.99 -3.14 16.79
CA GLU A 140 -18.10 -4.14 17.85
C GLU A 140 -18.88 -5.37 17.39
N LYS A 141 -20.06 -5.15 16.78
CA LYS A 141 -20.91 -6.22 16.25
C LYS A 141 -20.14 -7.09 15.24
N CYS A 142 -19.52 -6.47 14.24
CA CYS A 142 -18.86 -7.21 13.17
C CYS A 142 -17.57 -7.88 13.62
N LEU A 143 -16.81 -7.30 14.55
CA LEU A 143 -15.64 -7.96 15.15
C LEU A 143 -16.03 -9.24 15.89
N LYS A 144 -17.15 -9.21 16.61
CA LYS A 144 -17.68 -10.39 17.31
C LYS A 144 -18.19 -11.45 16.36
N GLU A 145 -18.97 -11.07 15.35
CA GLU A 145 -19.49 -11.99 14.33
C GLU A 145 -18.35 -12.69 13.57
N SER A 146 -17.29 -11.95 13.26
CA SER A 146 -16.13 -12.47 12.53
C SER A 146 -15.03 -13.07 13.41
N LYS A 147 -15.20 -13.09 14.74
CA LYS A 147 -14.20 -13.58 15.72
C LYS A 147 -12.84 -12.87 15.62
N LEU A 148 -12.85 -11.55 15.41
CA LEU A 148 -11.67 -10.67 15.32
C LEU A 148 -11.48 -9.76 16.54
N GLU A 149 -12.27 -9.90 17.60
CA GLU A 149 -12.21 -9.03 18.79
C GLU A 149 -10.79 -8.90 19.38
N ALA A 150 -10.07 -10.02 19.51
CA ALA A 150 -8.69 -10.05 20.02
C ALA A 150 -7.64 -9.52 19.03
N GLU A 151 -8.03 -9.32 17.77
CA GLU A 151 -7.15 -8.93 16.66
C GLU A 151 -7.54 -7.57 16.07
N LYS A 152 -8.40 -6.81 16.77
CA LYS A 152 -8.88 -5.48 16.33
C LYS A 152 -7.73 -4.52 15.98
N ASP A 153 -6.71 -4.43 16.82
CA ASP A 153 -5.59 -3.53 16.59
C ASP A 153 -4.79 -3.96 15.35
N LYS A 154 -4.65 -5.27 15.12
CA LYS A 154 -4.02 -5.80 13.91
C LYS A 154 -4.85 -5.46 12.67
N LEU A 155 -6.16 -5.68 12.71
CA LEU A 155 -7.07 -5.35 11.61
C LEU A 155 -6.98 -3.88 11.20
N LEU A 156 -6.80 -2.96 12.15
CA LEU A 156 -6.69 -1.52 11.90
C LEU A 156 -5.31 -1.07 11.40
N THR A 157 -4.26 -1.87 11.64
CA THR A 157 -2.86 -1.48 11.39
C THR A 157 -2.19 -2.27 10.26
N ASP A 158 -2.64 -3.50 10.02
CA ASP A 158 -2.20 -4.41 8.97
C ASP A 158 -3.23 -5.54 8.78
N GLU A 159 -4.17 -5.34 7.85
CA GLU A 159 -5.20 -6.34 7.54
C GLU A 159 -4.64 -7.64 6.94
N THR A 160 -3.40 -7.64 6.44
CA THR A 160 -2.78 -8.84 5.88
C THR A 160 -2.30 -9.81 6.96
N SER A 161 -2.22 -9.32 8.21
CA SER A 161 -1.80 -10.10 9.38
C SER A 161 -2.94 -10.86 10.07
N VAL A 162 -4.19 -10.62 9.67
CA VAL A 162 -5.36 -11.34 10.20
C VAL A 162 -5.79 -12.48 9.28
N ASP A 163 -6.52 -13.43 9.84
CA ASP A 163 -7.03 -14.57 9.08
C ASP A 163 -7.93 -14.11 7.90
N PRO A 164 -7.67 -14.58 6.66
CA PRO A 164 -8.41 -14.12 5.48
C PRO A 164 -9.91 -14.45 5.51
N GLU A 165 -10.30 -15.58 6.11
CA GLU A 165 -11.71 -15.99 6.22
C GLU A 165 -12.43 -15.10 7.23
N LYS A 166 -11.81 -14.83 8.38
CA LYS A 166 -12.33 -13.88 9.36
C LYS A 166 -12.45 -12.47 8.78
N LEU A 167 -11.45 -12.02 8.02
CA LEU A 167 -11.48 -10.72 7.33
C LEU A 167 -12.62 -10.65 6.32
N ALA A 168 -12.84 -11.72 5.54
CA ALA A 168 -13.94 -11.79 4.59
C ALA A 168 -15.31 -11.72 5.30
N CYS A 169 -15.47 -12.43 6.43
CA CYS A 169 -16.69 -12.33 7.25
C CYS A 169 -16.90 -10.94 7.83
N PHE A 170 -15.84 -10.30 8.35
CA PHE A 170 -15.90 -8.94 8.87
C PHE A 170 -16.35 -7.94 7.78
N MET A 171 -15.79 -8.08 6.58
CA MET A 171 -16.18 -7.27 5.42
C MET A 171 -17.63 -7.54 4.99
N ALA A 172 -18.06 -8.80 4.96
CA ALA A 172 -19.45 -9.14 4.67
C ALA A 172 -20.43 -8.51 5.68
N CYS A 173 -20.11 -8.56 6.99
CA CYS A 173 -20.92 -7.92 8.02
C CYS A 173 -21.00 -6.41 7.83
N THR A 174 -19.87 -5.71 7.70
CA THR A 174 -19.86 -4.25 7.55
C THR A 174 -20.57 -3.77 6.27
N LEU A 175 -20.46 -4.53 5.17
CA LEU A 175 -21.20 -4.26 3.93
C LEU A 175 -22.71 -4.48 4.09
N LYS A 176 -23.17 -5.42 4.92
CA LYS A 176 -24.59 -5.57 5.23
C LYS A 176 -25.12 -4.37 6.02
N GLU A 177 -24.38 -3.95 7.05
CA GLU A 177 -24.81 -2.86 7.93
C GLU A 177 -24.97 -1.53 7.18
N ASN A 178 -24.17 -1.30 6.15
CA ASN A 178 -24.28 -0.11 5.31
C ASN A 178 -25.19 -0.29 4.07
N GLY A 179 -25.82 -1.46 3.92
CA GLY A 179 -26.73 -1.77 2.81
C GLY A 179 -26.04 -2.08 1.47
N SER A 180 -24.71 -2.13 1.42
CA SER A 180 -23.97 -2.50 0.21
C SER A 180 -24.04 -4.00 -0.08
N LEU A 181 -24.36 -4.86 0.88
CA LEU A 181 -24.56 -6.29 0.69
C LEU A 181 -25.99 -6.69 1.07
N VAL A 182 -26.76 -7.16 0.08
CA VAL A 182 -28.16 -7.57 0.26
C VAL A 182 -28.37 -8.92 -0.40
N ASN A 183 -28.87 -9.90 0.35
CA ASN A 183 -29.08 -11.27 -0.13
C ASN A 183 -27.83 -11.91 -0.77
N GLY A 184 -26.65 -11.57 -0.25
CA GLY A 184 -25.37 -12.05 -0.77
C GLY A 184 -24.94 -11.43 -2.10
N GLU A 185 -25.58 -10.34 -2.53
CA GLU A 185 -25.20 -9.55 -3.69
C GLU A 185 -24.74 -8.14 -3.29
N ILE A 186 -23.64 -7.69 -3.87
CA ILE A 186 -23.19 -6.32 -3.69
C ILE A 186 -24.06 -5.35 -4.50
N LYS A 187 -24.70 -4.41 -3.83
CA LYS A 187 -25.36 -3.25 -4.45
C LYS A 187 -24.29 -2.23 -4.81
N PHE A 188 -23.75 -2.36 -6.02
CA PHE A 188 -22.63 -1.58 -6.50
C PHE A 188 -22.86 -0.07 -6.42
N ASP A 189 -24.08 0.41 -6.69
CA ASP A 189 -24.38 1.84 -6.60
C ASP A 189 -24.15 2.39 -5.19
N VAL A 190 -24.68 1.71 -4.17
CA VAL A 190 -24.50 2.04 -2.75
C VAL A 190 -23.02 1.99 -2.36
N LEU A 191 -22.33 0.91 -2.74
CA LEU A 191 -20.91 0.75 -2.45
C LEU A 191 -20.07 1.83 -3.14
N SER A 192 -20.40 2.19 -4.38
CA SER A 192 -19.67 3.20 -5.16
C SER A 192 -19.84 4.60 -4.55
N GLU A 193 -21.03 4.95 -4.07
CA GLU A 193 -21.28 6.21 -3.38
C GLU A 193 -20.52 6.29 -2.07
N LEU A 194 -20.50 5.20 -1.30
CA LEU A 194 -19.70 5.10 -0.07
C LEU A 194 -18.21 5.29 -0.37
N ILE A 195 -17.67 4.56 -1.35
CA ILE A 195 -16.25 4.68 -1.74
C ILE A 195 -15.93 6.11 -2.19
N LYS A 196 -16.77 6.74 -3.02
CA LYS A 196 -16.59 8.13 -3.46
C LYS A 196 -16.60 9.12 -2.29
N LYS A 197 -17.45 8.90 -1.29
CA LYS A 197 -17.53 9.72 -0.07
C LYS A 197 -16.27 9.58 0.79
N LEU A 198 -15.75 8.36 0.92
CA LEU A 198 -14.55 8.07 1.72
C LEU A 198 -13.25 8.49 1.01
N LEU A 199 -13.23 8.42 -0.31
CA LEU A 199 -12.10 8.75 -1.17
C LEU A 199 -12.47 9.90 -2.12
N PRO A 200 -12.74 11.11 -1.58
CA PRO A 200 -13.30 12.21 -2.36
C PRO A 200 -12.28 12.73 -3.37
N ASN A 201 -12.41 12.32 -4.65
CA ASN A 201 -11.85 12.84 -5.93
C ASN A 201 -10.42 13.44 -5.99
N LYS A 202 -9.67 13.45 -4.90
CA LYS A 202 -8.29 13.94 -4.75
C LYS A 202 -7.29 12.79 -4.67
N GLU A 203 -7.79 11.56 -4.64
CA GLU A 203 -6.98 10.36 -4.84
C GLU A 203 -7.08 9.96 -6.31
N ASP A 204 -5.92 9.96 -6.95
CA ASP A 204 -5.74 9.48 -8.31
C ASP A 204 -6.18 8.01 -8.36
N ARG A 205 -6.92 7.64 -9.42
CA ARG A 205 -7.38 6.27 -9.72
C ARG A 205 -8.57 5.70 -8.92
N THR A 206 -9.39 6.51 -8.22
CA THR A 206 -10.66 6.02 -7.62
C THR A 206 -11.58 5.38 -8.66
N SER A 207 -11.67 5.95 -9.86
CA SER A 207 -12.48 5.39 -10.96
C SER A 207 -11.99 4.00 -11.40
N GLU A 208 -10.67 3.80 -11.49
CA GLU A 208 -10.09 2.49 -11.81
C GLU A 208 -10.35 1.46 -10.70
N ARG A 209 -10.27 1.88 -9.42
CA ARG A 209 -10.61 1.00 -8.30
C ARG A 209 -12.07 0.53 -8.36
N LEU A 210 -12.99 1.45 -8.67
CA LEU A 210 -14.41 1.13 -8.84
C LEU A 210 -14.63 0.18 -10.01
N GLU A 211 -13.95 0.38 -11.14
CA GLU A 211 -13.99 -0.52 -12.29
C GLU A 211 -13.48 -1.92 -11.94
N ILE A 212 -12.37 -2.02 -11.20
CA ILE A 212 -11.83 -3.31 -10.72
C ILE A 212 -12.85 -4.03 -9.83
N ILE A 213 -13.45 -3.31 -8.87
CA ILE A 213 -14.47 -3.87 -7.98
C ILE A 213 -15.64 -4.40 -8.80
N GLN A 214 -16.17 -3.59 -9.72
CA GLN A 214 -17.29 -3.96 -10.59
C GLN A 214 -16.99 -5.23 -11.39
N ASN A 215 -15.79 -5.33 -11.96
CA ASN A 215 -15.34 -6.49 -12.73
C ASN A 215 -15.13 -7.76 -11.89
N CYS A 216 -14.99 -7.63 -10.58
CA CYS A 216 -14.81 -8.75 -9.66
C CYS A 216 -16.11 -9.22 -8.99
N LEU A 217 -17.22 -8.49 -9.12
CA LEU A 217 -18.50 -8.91 -8.55
C LEU A 217 -18.96 -10.30 -9.01
N PRO A 218 -18.77 -10.73 -10.28
CA PRO A 218 -19.14 -12.07 -10.72
C PRO A 218 -18.40 -13.21 -10.01
N GLU A 219 -17.24 -12.94 -9.42
CA GLU A 219 -16.46 -13.92 -8.67
C GLU A 219 -17.05 -14.22 -7.28
N GLY A 220 -18.10 -13.51 -6.87
CA GLY A 220 -18.83 -13.66 -5.60
C GLY A 220 -19.64 -14.96 -5.49
N THR A 221 -18.95 -16.08 -5.61
CA THR A 221 -19.49 -17.43 -5.45
C THR A 221 -19.15 -17.98 -4.06
N GLY A 222 -19.98 -18.87 -3.53
CA GLY A 222 -19.77 -19.42 -2.19
C GLY A 222 -21.08 -19.83 -1.49
N SER A 223 -20.94 -20.64 -0.45
CA SER A 223 -22.02 -21.18 0.36
C SER A 223 -22.68 -20.14 1.26
N ASN A 224 -21.93 -19.08 1.62
CA ASN A 224 -22.35 -18.03 2.52
C ASN A 224 -21.73 -16.68 2.11
N ASP A 225 -22.16 -15.60 2.76
CA ASP A 225 -21.72 -14.26 2.42
C ASP A 225 -20.22 -14.02 2.66
N CYS A 226 -19.61 -14.68 3.65
CA CYS A 226 -18.17 -14.58 3.86
C CYS A 226 -17.39 -15.14 2.68
N GLU A 227 -17.73 -16.34 2.19
CA GLU A 227 -17.08 -16.96 1.05
C GLU A 227 -17.23 -16.11 -0.22
N LYS A 228 -18.44 -15.62 -0.48
CA LYS A 228 -18.71 -14.74 -1.63
C LYS A 228 -17.86 -13.49 -1.59
N ILE A 229 -17.85 -12.78 -0.45
CA ILE A 229 -17.05 -11.57 -0.28
C ILE A 229 -15.55 -11.88 -0.33
N GLY A 230 -15.11 -12.99 0.25
CA GLY A 230 -13.71 -13.44 0.19
C GLY A 230 -13.23 -13.65 -1.25
N ASN A 231 -14.03 -14.28 -2.09
CA ASN A 231 -13.71 -14.48 -3.51
C ASN A 231 -13.66 -13.17 -4.30
N ILE A 232 -14.59 -12.23 -4.03
CA ILE A 232 -14.54 -10.89 -4.60
C ILE A 232 -13.27 -10.16 -4.17
N ILE A 233 -12.94 -10.15 -2.86
CA ILE A 233 -11.73 -9.51 -2.32
C ILE A 233 -10.48 -10.08 -2.99
N LYS A 234 -10.39 -11.41 -3.12
CA LYS A 234 -9.27 -12.08 -3.77
C LYS A 234 -9.11 -11.64 -5.22
N CYS A 235 -10.21 -11.57 -5.98
CA CYS A 235 -10.19 -11.03 -7.35
C CYS A 235 -9.70 -9.58 -7.39
N VAL A 236 -10.23 -8.72 -6.50
CA VAL A 236 -9.86 -7.30 -6.44
C VAL A 236 -8.37 -7.15 -6.11
N GLN A 237 -7.85 -7.89 -5.13
CA GLN A 237 -6.43 -7.86 -4.77
C GLN A 237 -5.52 -8.27 -5.93
N ILE A 238 -5.89 -9.30 -6.70
CA ILE A 238 -5.12 -9.73 -7.88
C ILE A 238 -5.11 -8.63 -8.94
N LYS A 239 -6.27 -8.09 -9.30
CA LYS A 239 -6.37 -7.03 -10.33
C LYS A 239 -5.72 -5.72 -9.92
N LEU A 240 -5.75 -5.36 -8.63
CA LEU A 240 -5.04 -4.21 -8.10
C LEU A 240 -3.52 -4.38 -8.28
N LYS A 241 -2.97 -5.56 -7.96
CA LYS A 241 -1.55 -5.87 -8.18
C LYS A 241 -1.17 -5.80 -9.66
N GLU A 242 -1.99 -6.35 -10.56
CA GLU A 242 -1.77 -6.28 -12.01
C GLU A 242 -1.73 -4.83 -12.53
N LYS A 243 -2.50 -3.93 -11.92
CA LYS A 243 -2.57 -2.50 -12.27
C LYS A 243 -1.58 -1.64 -11.47
N GLY A 244 -0.67 -2.24 -10.72
CA GLY A 244 0.39 -1.54 -9.97
C GLY A 244 -0.13 -0.64 -8.85
N PHE A 245 -1.21 -1.02 -8.18
CA PHE A 245 -1.69 -0.36 -6.96
C PHE A 245 -0.89 -0.72 -5.71
#